data_AF-A0A392TSK7-F1
#
_entry.id   AF-A0A392TSK7-F1
#
_cell.length_a   1.000
_cell.length_b   1.000
_cell.length_c   1.000
_cell.angle_alpha   90.00
_cell.angle_beta   90.00
_cell.angle_gamma   90.00
#
_symmetry.space_group_name_H-M   'P 1'
#
loop_
_entity.id
_entity.type
_entity.pdbx_description
1 polymer ?
#
loop_
_entity_poly.entity_id
_entity_poly.type
_entity_poly.pdbx_seq_one_letter_code
_entity_poly.pdbx_strand_id
1 'polypeptide(L)' 'CPNHGFDNLSQMQMFMQGLRPQTRMILDASAEGSLKNRDETQASELIETMAQNEYGAQNDRGAKKRVEC' A
#
# COMPACT_ATOMS: atom_id res chain seq x y z
N CYS A 1 -23.00 -21.23 -4.18
CA CYS A 1 -22.66 -21.27 -5.62
C CYS A 1 -21.17 -21.44 -5.79
N PRO A 2 -20.69 -22.34 -6.68
CA PRO A 2 -19.29 -22.72 -6.77
C PRO A 2 -18.35 -21.64 -7.37
N ASN A 3 -18.75 -20.38 -7.45
CA ASN A 3 -17.94 -19.25 -7.93
C ASN A 3 -18.47 -17.90 -7.39
N HIS A 4 -18.88 -17.85 -6.12
CA HIS A 4 -19.43 -16.62 -5.52
C HIS A 4 -18.36 -15.68 -4.96
N GLY A 5 -17.08 -15.92 -5.28
CA GLY A 5 -15.97 -15.06 -4.91
C GLY A 5 -15.61 -14.14 -6.08
N PHE A 6 -15.33 -12.88 -5.79
CA PHE A 6 -14.67 -12.00 -6.74
C PHE A 6 -13.29 -12.57 -7.06
N ASP A 7 -12.89 -12.56 -8.33
CA ASP A 7 -11.51 -12.85 -8.68
C ASP A 7 -10.60 -11.80 -8.03
N ASN A 8 -9.36 -12.19 -7.75
CA ASN A 8 -8.47 -11.35 -6.96
C ASN A 8 -8.14 -10.01 -7.64
N LEU A 9 -8.09 -9.98 -8.98
CA LEU A 9 -7.90 -8.74 -9.73
C LEU A 9 -9.08 -7.79 -9.52
N SER A 10 -10.32 -8.30 -9.59
CA SER A 10 -11.52 -7.53 -9.24
C SER A 10 -11.51 -7.04 -7.79
N GLN A 11 -11.08 -7.86 -6.83
CA GLN A 11 -10.95 -7.45 -5.43
C GLN A 11 -9.94 -6.30 -5.26
N MET A 12 -8.78 -6.42 -5.90
CA MET A 12 -7.72 -5.41 -5.84
C MET A 12 -8.15 -4.08 -6.51
N GLN A 13 -8.88 -4.16 -7.62
CA GLN A 13 -9.45 -2.98 -8.27
C GLN A 13 -10.51 -2.28 -7.41
N MET A 14 -11.35 -3.04 -6.71
CA MET A 14 -12.31 -2.46 -5.75
C MET A 14 -11.59 -1.79 -4.58
N PHE A 15 -10.56 -2.43 -4.03
CA PHE A 15 -9.71 -1.83 -2.98
C PHE A 15 -9.08 -0.50 -3.44
N MET A 16 -8.49 -0.47 -4.64
CA MET A 16 -7.90 0.74 -5.24
C MET A 16 -8.88 1.88 -5.43
N GLN A 17 -10.15 1.57 -5.72
CA GLN A 17 -11.20 2.58 -5.87
C GLN A 17 -11.65 3.16 -4.53
N GLY A 18 -11.55 2.37 -3.45
CA GLY A 18 -11.86 2.81 -2.09
C GLY A 18 -10.77 3.66 -1.42
N LEU A 19 -9.57 3.76 -2.01
CA LEU A 19 -8.48 4.52 -1.43
C LEU A 19 -8.71 6.03 -1.49
N ARG A 20 -8.24 6.71 -0.45
CA ARG A 20 -8.15 8.18 -0.45
C ARG A 20 -7.19 8.63 -1.56
N PRO A 21 -7.46 9.77 -2.25
CA PRO A 21 -6.63 10.24 -3.35
C PRO A 21 -5.14 10.37 -2.99
N GLN A 22 -4.83 10.84 -1.78
CA GLN A 22 -3.46 10.97 -1.30
C GLN A 22 -2.76 9.61 -1.18
N THR A 23 -3.41 8.62 -0.57
CA THR A 23 -2.87 7.26 -0.43
C THR A 23 -2.63 6.62 -1.79
N ARG A 24 -3.57 6.81 -2.74
CA ARG A 24 -3.44 6.30 -4.10
C ARG A 24 -2.26 6.95 -4.85
N MET A 25 -2.08 8.25 -4.71
CA MET A 25 -0.95 8.96 -5.30
C MET A 25 0.40 8.46 -4.77
N ILE A 26 0.52 8.19 -3.45
CA ILE A 26 1.74 7.62 -2.86
C ILE A 26 1.99 6.22 -3.43
N LEU A 27 0.96 5.39 -3.52
CA LEU A 27 1.08 4.04 -4.10
C LEU A 27 1.48 4.07 -5.58
N ASP A 28 0.90 4.95 -6.39
CA ASP A 28 1.27 5.10 -7.80
C ASP A 28 2.73 5.61 -7.92
N ALA A 29 3.18 6.52 -7.05
CA ALA A 29 4.58 6.94 -7.03
C ALA A 29 5.54 5.80 -6.65
N SER A 30 5.17 4.98 -5.65
CA SER A 30 5.96 3.83 -5.20
C SER A 30 5.95 2.67 -6.20
N ALA A 31 4.91 2.55 -7.03
CA ALA A 31 4.81 1.58 -8.10
C ALA A 31 5.52 2.02 -9.39
N GLU A 32 6.25 3.14 -9.35
CA GLU A 32 6.94 3.73 -10.51
C GLU A 32 5.98 3.98 -11.70
N GLY A 33 4.72 4.28 -11.40
CA GLY A 33 3.64 4.37 -12.38
C GLY A 33 2.29 3.96 -11.80
N SER A 34 1.26 3.84 -12.64
CA SER A 34 -0.08 3.48 -12.16
C SER A 34 -0.12 2.04 -11.61
N LEU A 35 -0.51 1.86 -10.35
CA LEU A 35 -0.67 0.54 -9.73
C LEU A 35 -1.72 -0.32 -10.46
N LYS A 36 -2.62 0.33 -11.21
CA LYS A 36 -3.63 -0.36 -12.04
C LYS A 36 -3.04 -1.18 -13.19
N ASN A 37 -1.78 -0.96 -13.55
CA ASN A 37 -1.09 -1.66 -14.64
C ASN A 37 -0.19 -2.80 -14.13
N ARG A 38 -0.16 -3.04 -12.82
CA ARG A 38 0.66 -4.05 -12.16
C ARG A 38 -0.17 -5.33 -11.93
N ASP A 39 0.49 -6.49 -11.98
CA ASP A 39 -0.12 -7.75 -11.60
C ASP A 39 -0.53 -7.73 -10.12
N GLU A 40 -1.58 -8.49 -9.78
CA GLU A 40 -2.14 -8.60 -8.43
C GLU A 40 -1.08 -8.85 -7.35
N THR A 41 -0.13 -9.76 -7.63
CA THR A 41 0.95 -10.12 -6.72
C THR A 41 1.86 -8.92 -6.44
N GLN A 42 2.25 -8.17 -7.47
CA GLN A 42 3.13 -7.00 -7.31
C GLN A 42 2.41 -5.88 -6.55
N ALA A 43 1.13 -5.67 -6.80
CA ALA A 43 0.34 -4.67 -6.09
C ALA A 43 0.20 -5.04 -4.61
N SER A 44 -0.04 -6.32 -4.29
CA SER A 44 -0.15 -6.81 -2.92
C SER A 44 1.16 -6.69 -2.16
N GLU A 45 2.28 -7.11 -2.76
CA GLU A 45 3.62 -6.95 -2.18
C GLU A 45 3.97 -5.48 -1.90
N LEU A 46 3.60 -4.57 -2.81
CA LEU A 46 3.83 -3.13 -2.60
C LEU A 46 3.01 -2.58 -1.43
N ILE A 47 1.73 -2.97 -1.33
CA ILE A 47 0.86 -2.55 -0.23
C ILE A 47 1.39 -3.08 1.11
N GLU A 48 1.81 -4.34 1.16
CA GLU A 48 2.42 -4.92 2.37
C GLU A 48 3.73 -4.23 2.74
N THR A 49 4.61 -3.99 1.77
CA THR A 49 5.87 -3.27 1.97
C THR A 49 5.63 -1.85 2.51
N MET A 50 4.64 -1.15 1.95
CA MET A 50 4.25 0.19 2.42
C MET A 50 3.70 0.16 3.84
N ALA A 51 2.84 -0.81 4.17
CA ALA A 51 2.28 -0.97 5.52
C ALA A 51 3.37 -1.29 6.55
N GLN A 52 4.37 -2.10 6.19
CA GLN A 52 5.53 -2.38 7.03
C GLN A 52 6.44 -1.15 7.20
N ASN A 53 6.65 -0.38 6.12
CA ASN A 53 7.49 0.81 6.15
C ASN A 53 6.85 1.98 6.91
N GLU A 54 5.53 2.16 6.88
CA GLU A 54 4.84 3.18 7.68
C GLU A 54 5.00 2.90 9.18
N TYR A 55 4.92 1.62 9.57
CA TYR A 55 5.18 1.19 10.94
C TYR A 55 6.63 1.47 11.37
N GLY A 56 7.61 1.19 10.50
CA GLY A 56 9.03 1.52 10.75
C GLY A 56 9.30 3.02 10.86
N ALA A 57 8.70 3.83 9.97
CA ALA A 57 8.86 5.28 9.99
C ALA A 57 8.21 5.96 11.21
N GLN A 58 7.14 5.39 11.76
CA GLN A 58 6.59 5.85 13.05
C GLN A 58 7.50 5.48 14.22
N ASN A 59 8.10 4.28 14.21
CA ASN A 59 9.02 3.84 15.26
C ASN A 59 10.34 4.64 15.28
N ASP A 60 10.86 5.03 14.11
CA ASP A 60 12.09 5.83 14.02
C ASP A 60 11.86 7.32 14.40
N ARG A 61 10.64 7.84 14.17
CA ARG A 61 10.22 9.16 14.67
C ARG A 61 10.01 9.19 16.19
N GLY A 62 9.76 8.05 16.82
CA GLY A 62 9.73 7.90 18.28
C GLY A 62 11.13 7.88 18.93
N ALA A 63 12.18 7.56 18.16
CA ALA A 63 13.57 7.54 18.61
C ALA A 63 14.24 8.92 18.62
N LYS A 64 13.48 10.01 18.42
CA LYS A 64 13.97 11.38 18.67
C LYS A 64 13.53 11.86 20.05
N LYS A 65 13.98 11.16 21.10
CA LYS A 65 14.05 11.77 22.42
C LYS A 65 15.39 11.43 23.09
N ARG A 66 16.17 12.52 23.28
CA ARG A 66 17.36 12.74 24.13
C ARG A 66 18.68 12.22 23.52
N VAL A 67 19.78 12.98 23.43
CA VAL A 67 20.44 13.93 24.37
C VAL A 67 21.20 14.97 23.51
N GLU A 68 20.92 16.27 23.56
CA GLU A 68 21.49 17.33 24.43
C GLU A 68 23.03 17.49 24.37
N CYS A 69 23.50 18.56 23.71
CA CYS A 69 24.62 19.49 24.03
C CYS A 69 24.96 20.33 22.80
#